data_AF-T1BQX5-F1
#
_entry.id   AF-T1BQX5-F1
#
_cell.length_a   1.000
_cell.length_b   1.000
_cell.length_c   1.000
_cell.angle_alpha   90.00
_cell.angle_beta   90.00
_cell.angle_gamma   90.00
#
_symmetry.space_group_name_H-M   'P 1'
#
loop_
_entity.id
_entity.type
_entity.pdbx_description
1 polymer ?
#
loop_
_entity_poly.entity_id
_entity_poly.type
_entity_poly.pdbx_seq_one_letter_code
_entity_poly.pdbx_strand_id
1 'polypeptide(L)'
;MNGLSQTDLPIFEPQVNPCVRAAAARLVAFKHVMDDALAPTPTINPIEFVRSVIPFLSREIGPGKPGLVPSELVIGESSKFRPEDLCAEERQARRASALSPSMADPANRDRAEYWSIVNLGLFVAHEGKHRVRLLRESGDALIPALVSEIGYPDPSRISRYAAYLADRRTLFYVLDGRWMSWPAPCDAVSCLLDAYDVPLANDWPASLPALGVALAAFSSTYERLPAQRAGQLATRDRCLVDLNACEGPTPHEVRSPWWRQIAHAMKG
;
A
#
# COMPACT_ATOMS: atom_id res chain seq x y z
N MET A 1 -14.01 -26.68 23.33
CA MET A 1 -13.46 -25.45 22.71
C MET A 1 -14.64 -24.54 22.49
N ASN A 2 -14.76 -23.45 23.26
CA ASN A 2 -15.85 -22.50 23.10
C ASN A 2 -15.62 -21.75 21.78
N GLY A 3 -16.49 -21.98 20.79
CA GLY A 3 -16.42 -21.32 19.50
C GLY A 3 -16.68 -19.83 19.66
N LEU A 4 -15.76 -18.99 19.18
CA LEU A 4 -15.97 -17.54 19.08
C LEU A 4 -17.20 -17.29 18.21
N SER A 5 -18.19 -16.56 18.73
CA SER A 5 -19.29 -16.02 17.93
C SER A 5 -18.83 -14.75 17.22
N GLN A 6 -19.42 -14.43 16.07
CA GLN A 6 -19.13 -13.20 15.32
C GLN A 6 -19.47 -11.94 16.14
N THR A 7 -20.41 -12.06 17.07
CA THR A 7 -20.84 -11.00 18.01
C THR A 7 -19.79 -10.64 19.06
N ASP A 8 -18.75 -11.47 19.23
CA ASP A 8 -17.76 -11.30 20.29
C ASP A 8 -16.46 -10.65 19.78
N LEU A 9 -16.32 -10.48 18.46
CA LEU A 9 -15.15 -9.88 17.85
C LEU A 9 -15.25 -8.36 17.88
N PRO A 10 -14.21 -7.64 18.38
CA PRO A 10 -14.20 -6.19 18.34
C PRO A 10 -14.11 -5.69 16.90
N ILE A 11 -14.79 -4.60 16.59
CA ILE A 11 -14.66 -3.91 15.31
C ILE A 11 -13.42 -3.01 15.37
N PHE A 12 -12.51 -3.20 14.41
CA PHE A 12 -11.40 -2.29 14.17
C PHE A 12 -11.89 -1.05 13.42
N GLU A 13 -12.43 -0.10 14.18
CA GLU A 13 -12.70 1.24 13.65
C GLU A 13 -11.43 2.09 13.70
N PRO A 14 -10.84 2.47 12.55
CA PRO A 14 -9.68 3.34 12.57
C PRO A 14 -10.05 4.71 13.14
N GLN A 15 -9.29 5.14 14.14
CA GLN A 15 -9.48 6.41 14.85
C GLN A 15 -8.84 7.57 14.06
N VAL A 16 -9.28 7.73 12.81
CA VAL A 16 -8.80 8.77 11.89
C VAL A 16 -9.91 9.76 11.58
N ASN A 17 -9.54 10.97 11.17
CA ASN A 17 -10.54 11.96 10.76
C ASN A 17 -11.34 11.47 9.52
N PRO A 18 -12.56 11.98 9.29
CA PRO A 18 -13.41 11.55 8.17
C PRO A 18 -12.77 11.74 6.79
N CYS A 19 -11.92 12.75 6.61
CA CYS A 19 -11.22 13.01 5.35
C CYS A 19 -10.18 11.91 5.05
N VAL A 20 -9.41 11.50 6.05
CA VAL A 20 -8.44 10.38 5.92
C VAL A 20 -9.18 9.10 5.58
N ARG A 21 -10.27 8.79 6.30
CA ARG A 21 -11.09 7.60 6.01
C ARG A 21 -11.62 7.60 4.57
N ALA A 22 -12.15 8.74 4.11
CA ALA A 22 -12.66 8.86 2.74
C ALA A 22 -11.54 8.70 1.70
N ALA A 23 -10.36 9.25 1.95
CA ALA A 23 -9.21 9.10 1.04
C ALA A 23 -8.66 7.66 1.04
N ALA A 24 -8.66 6.98 2.19
CA ALA A 24 -8.30 5.58 2.31
C ALA A 24 -9.25 4.69 1.49
N ALA A 25 -10.56 4.90 1.61
CA ALA A 25 -11.56 4.19 0.80
C ALA A 25 -11.37 4.44 -0.71
N ARG A 26 -11.00 5.67 -1.11
CA ARG A 26 -10.67 5.98 -2.51
C ARG A 26 -9.44 5.23 -3.01
N LEU A 27 -8.41 5.05 -2.18
CA LEU A 27 -7.24 4.25 -2.53
C LEU A 27 -7.60 2.77 -2.72
N VAL A 28 -8.45 2.22 -1.85
CA VAL A 28 -8.96 0.85 -1.98
C VAL A 28 -9.75 0.69 -3.29
N ALA A 29 -10.63 1.63 -3.61
CA ALA A 29 -11.38 1.63 -4.86
C ALA A 29 -10.48 1.77 -6.08
N PHE A 30 -9.46 2.65 -6.03
CA PHE A 30 -8.48 2.82 -7.09
C PHE A 30 -7.73 1.51 -7.37
N LYS A 31 -7.26 0.81 -6.32
CA LYS A 31 -6.61 -0.50 -6.48
C LYS A 31 -7.52 -1.52 -7.16
N HIS A 32 -8.80 -1.54 -6.79
CA HIS A 32 -9.77 -2.44 -7.39
C HIS A 32 -9.99 -2.17 -8.89
N VAL A 33 -10.17 -0.90 -9.27
CA VAL A 33 -10.28 -0.50 -10.68
C VAL A 33 -9.02 -0.86 -11.47
N MET A 34 -7.84 -0.70 -10.86
CA MET A 34 -6.58 -1.10 -11.49
C MET A 34 -6.49 -2.62 -11.69
N ASP A 35 -6.92 -3.42 -10.71
CA ASP A 35 -6.96 -4.88 -10.85
C ASP A 35 -7.94 -5.34 -11.95
N ASP A 36 -9.03 -4.60 -12.17
CA ASP A 36 -9.97 -4.86 -13.25
C ASP A 36 -9.41 -4.48 -14.62
N ALA A 37 -8.72 -3.34 -14.72
CA ALA A 37 -8.08 -2.88 -15.94
C ALA A 37 -6.96 -3.82 -16.41
N LEU A 38 -6.22 -4.41 -15.46
CA LEU A 38 -5.11 -5.33 -15.75
C LEU A 38 -5.56 -6.75 -16.09
N ALA A 39 -6.85 -7.07 -16.05
CA ALA A 39 -7.35 -8.41 -16.37
C ALA A 39 -7.02 -8.80 -17.84
N PRO A 40 -6.58 -10.04 -18.13
CA PRO A 40 -6.47 -11.20 -17.24
C PRO A 40 -5.07 -11.38 -16.61
N THR A 41 -4.21 -10.35 -16.62
CA THR A 41 -2.86 -10.46 -16.06
C THR A 41 -2.91 -10.63 -14.52
N PRO A 42 -1.84 -11.18 -13.91
CA PRO A 42 -1.79 -11.30 -12.45
C PRO A 42 -1.95 -9.94 -11.78
N THR A 43 -2.93 -9.82 -10.90
CA THR A 43 -3.16 -8.61 -10.10
C THR A 43 -1.94 -8.31 -9.23
N ILE A 44 -1.73 -7.02 -8.94
CA ILE A 44 -0.62 -6.62 -8.06
C ILE A 44 -0.92 -7.07 -6.63
N ASN A 45 0.02 -7.76 -5.99
CA ASN A 45 -0.11 -8.18 -4.60
C ASN A 45 -0.39 -6.94 -3.70
N PRO A 46 -1.34 -7.00 -2.75
CA PRO A 46 -1.72 -5.85 -1.92
C PRO A 46 -0.53 -5.19 -1.20
N ILE A 47 0.40 -6.01 -0.70
CA ILE A 47 1.58 -5.55 0.04
C ILE A 47 2.58 -4.87 -0.89
N GLU A 48 2.80 -5.45 -2.07
CA GLU A 48 3.67 -4.85 -3.08
C GLU A 48 3.10 -3.53 -3.59
N PHE A 49 1.78 -3.48 -3.80
CA PHE A 49 1.07 -2.26 -4.15
C PHE A 49 1.31 -1.17 -3.10
N VAL A 50 0.95 -1.40 -1.82
CA VAL A 50 1.10 -0.36 -0.80
C VAL A 50 2.54 0.05 -0.59
N ARG A 51 3.51 -0.87 -0.65
CA ARG A 51 4.94 -0.54 -0.55
C ARG A 51 5.45 0.27 -1.75
N SER A 52 4.80 0.15 -2.91
CA SER A 52 5.17 0.93 -4.10
C SER A 52 4.60 2.35 -4.09
N VAL A 53 3.46 2.58 -3.44
CA VAL A 53 2.75 3.87 -3.48
C VAL A 53 2.80 4.64 -2.15
N ILE A 54 2.82 3.99 -0.99
CA ILE A 54 2.87 4.63 0.33
C ILE A 54 4.34 4.76 0.79
N PRO A 55 4.86 5.99 0.96
CA PRO A 55 6.25 6.20 1.38
C PRO A 55 6.42 5.91 2.87
N PHE A 56 7.61 5.44 3.27
CA PHE A 56 8.03 5.24 4.67
C PHE A 56 7.20 4.23 5.50
N LEU A 57 6.49 3.31 4.86
CA LEU A 57 5.76 2.25 5.57
C LEU A 57 6.74 1.41 6.42
N SER A 58 6.43 1.22 7.71
CA SER A 58 7.29 0.42 8.60
C SER A 58 7.36 -1.04 8.15
N ARG A 59 8.46 -1.69 8.53
CA ARG A 59 8.69 -3.13 8.35
C ARG A 59 8.37 -3.91 9.62
N GLU A 60 8.26 -3.22 10.74
CA GLU A 60 7.90 -3.81 12.02
C GLU A 60 6.40 -4.05 12.05
N ILE A 61 6.05 -5.31 12.23
CA ILE A 61 4.67 -5.78 12.32
C ILE A 61 4.44 -6.13 13.78
N GLY A 62 3.49 -5.45 14.41
CA GLY A 62 3.08 -5.73 15.78
C GLY A 62 2.39 -7.09 15.92
N PRO A 63 2.06 -7.49 17.16
CA PRO A 63 1.29 -8.71 17.39
C PRO A 63 -0.13 -8.61 16.79
N GLY A 64 -0.62 -9.73 16.27
CA GLY A 64 -1.97 -9.82 15.71
C GLY A 64 -3.05 -9.90 16.79
N LYS A 65 -4.17 -9.21 16.57
CA LYS A 65 -5.38 -9.26 17.41
C LYS A 65 -6.60 -9.65 16.56
N PRO A 66 -7.44 -10.59 17.00
CA PRO A 66 -8.64 -10.98 16.26
C PRO A 66 -9.68 -9.85 16.28
N GLY A 67 -10.38 -9.64 15.17
CA GLY A 67 -11.49 -8.70 15.12
C GLY A 67 -12.14 -8.57 13.74
N LEU A 68 -13.06 -7.63 13.62
CA LEU A 68 -13.82 -7.32 12.41
C LEU A 68 -13.26 -6.07 11.74
N VAL A 69 -13.03 -6.12 10.43
CA VAL A 69 -12.42 -5.02 9.67
C VAL A 69 -13.40 -4.49 8.62
N PRO A 70 -13.59 -3.16 8.50
CA PRO A 70 -14.44 -2.57 7.46
C PRO A 70 -13.95 -2.92 6.06
N SER A 71 -14.77 -3.64 5.28
CA SER A 71 -14.38 -4.15 3.95
C SER A 71 -14.03 -3.03 2.96
N GLU A 72 -14.61 -1.84 3.13
CA GLU A 72 -14.33 -0.63 2.32
C GLU A 72 -12.90 -0.07 2.54
N LEU A 73 -12.25 -0.42 3.66
CA LEU A 73 -10.92 0.06 4.03
C LEU A 73 -9.82 -0.99 3.79
N VAL A 74 -10.17 -2.16 3.25
CA VAL A 74 -9.23 -3.27 3.01
C VAL A 74 -8.75 -3.30 1.56
N ILE A 75 -7.44 -3.16 1.37
CA ILE A 75 -6.76 -3.44 0.11
C ILE A 75 -6.60 -4.96 -0.01
N GLY A 76 -7.34 -5.56 -0.94
CA GLY A 76 -7.33 -6.99 -1.25
C GLY A 76 -6.82 -7.29 -2.67
N GLU A 77 -7.04 -8.53 -3.10
CA GLU A 77 -6.63 -9.02 -4.41
C GLU A 77 -7.64 -10.04 -4.93
N SER A 78 -7.77 -10.22 -6.25
CA SER A 78 -8.66 -11.24 -6.83
C SER A 78 -8.00 -12.05 -7.94
N SER A 79 -6.72 -12.42 -7.79
CA SER A 79 -5.98 -13.21 -8.80
C SER A 79 -6.39 -14.67 -8.95
N LYS A 80 -6.96 -15.32 -7.92
CA LYS A 80 -7.32 -16.76 -8.01
C LYS A 80 -8.69 -17.01 -8.61
N PHE A 81 -9.64 -16.14 -8.32
CA PHE A 81 -11.01 -16.17 -8.82
C PHE A 81 -11.64 -14.81 -8.54
N ARG A 82 -12.63 -14.46 -9.35
CA ARG A 82 -13.51 -13.33 -9.11
C ARG A 82 -14.91 -13.83 -8.71
N PRO A 83 -15.71 -13.04 -7.98
CA PRO A 83 -17.04 -13.48 -7.57
C PRO A 83 -17.95 -13.85 -8.76
N GLU A 84 -17.77 -13.21 -9.91
CA GLU A 84 -18.46 -13.51 -11.17
C GLU A 84 -18.09 -14.87 -11.78
N ASP A 85 -16.93 -15.44 -11.45
CA ASP A 85 -16.48 -16.75 -11.95
C ASP A 85 -17.17 -17.91 -11.22
N LEU A 86 -17.87 -17.63 -10.11
CA LEU A 86 -18.50 -18.63 -9.25
C LEU A 86 -20.01 -18.74 -9.53
N CYS A 87 -20.56 -19.96 -9.44
CA CYS A 87 -22.01 -20.11 -9.41
C CYS A 87 -22.59 -19.56 -8.09
N ALA A 88 -23.91 -19.38 -8.03
CA ALA A 88 -24.58 -18.78 -6.88
C ALA A 88 -24.35 -19.58 -5.58
N GLU A 89 -24.41 -20.92 -5.67
CA GLU A 89 -24.20 -21.83 -4.54
C GLU A 89 -22.75 -21.76 -4.03
N GLU A 90 -21.77 -21.78 -4.93
CA GLU A 90 -20.35 -21.65 -4.59
C GLU A 90 -20.04 -20.30 -3.95
N ARG A 91 -20.60 -19.22 -4.51
CA ARG A 91 -20.44 -17.86 -3.98
C ARG A 91 -20.98 -17.78 -2.56
N GLN A 92 -22.18 -18.32 -2.32
CA GLN A 92 -22.79 -18.32 -1.00
C GLN A 92 -22.00 -19.17 0.00
N ALA A 93 -21.53 -20.36 -0.38
CA ALA A 93 -20.71 -21.22 0.46
C ALA A 93 -19.38 -20.55 0.85
N ARG A 94 -18.69 -19.93 -0.12
CA ARG A 94 -17.43 -19.21 0.13
C ARG A 94 -17.64 -17.96 0.97
N ARG A 95 -18.74 -17.22 0.75
CA ARG A 95 -19.13 -16.07 1.58
C ARG A 95 -19.34 -16.51 3.04
N ALA A 96 -20.12 -17.56 3.27
CA ALA A 96 -20.37 -18.09 4.60
C ALA A 96 -19.07 -18.53 5.31
N SER A 97 -18.18 -19.21 4.59
CA SER A 97 -16.86 -19.60 5.10
C SER A 97 -16.00 -18.38 5.46
N ALA A 98 -15.97 -17.36 4.59
CA ALA A 98 -15.18 -16.15 4.77
C ALA A 98 -15.68 -15.28 5.93
N LEU A 99 -16.97 -15.35 6.27
CA LEU A 99 -17.58 -14.66 7.41
C LEU A 99 -17.39 -15.42 8.74
N SER A 100 -16.89 -16.66 8.73
CA SER A 100 -16.70 -17.40 9.98
C SER A 100 -15.78 -16.65 10.96
N PRO A 101 -16.13 -16.52 12.25
CA PRO A 101 -15.25 -15.94 13.28
C PRO A 101 -13.89 -16.63 13.38
N SER A 102 -13.83 -17.92 13.05
CA SER A 102 -12.58 -18.68 12.99
C SER A 102 -11.58 -18.10 11.99
N MET A 103 -12.01 -17.24 11.07
CA MET A 103 -11.12 -16.52 10.15
C MET A 103 -10.28 -15.44 10.85
N ALA A 104 -10.63 -15.05 12.08
CA ALA A 104 -9.80 -14.19 12.92
C ALA A 104 -8.94 -14.96 13.92
N ASP A 105 -9.15 -16.27 14.08
CA ASP A 105 -8.49 -17.10 15.10
C ASP A 105 -7.00 -17.32 14.76
N PRO A 106 -6.05 -16.92 15.63
CA PRO A 106 -4.64 -17.20 15.46
C PRO A 106 -4.29 -18.68 15.28
N ALA A 107 -5.08 -19.59 15.85
CA ALA A 107 -4.88 -21.03 15.73
C ALA A 107 -5.34 -21.61 14.39
N ASN A 108 -6.20 -20.90 13.66
CA ASN A 108 -6.68 -21.34 12.36
C ASN A 108 -5.61 -21.09 11.28
N ARG A 109 -5.29 -22.12 10.50
CA ARG A 109 -4.32 -22.04 9.39
C ARG A 109 -4.85 -21.27 8.19
N ASP A 110 -6.17 -21.25 7.98
CA ASP A 110 -6.83 -20.59 6.84
C ASP A 110 -7.36 -19.18 7.19
N ARG A 111 -6.92 -18.65 8.34
CA ARG A 111 -7.31 -17.32 8.83
C ARG A 111 -7.02 -16.23 7.80
N ALA A 112 -7.78 -15.13 7.88
CA ALA A 112 -7.38 -13.89 7.24
C ALA A 112 -6.38 -13.17 8.15
N GLU A 113 -5.30 -12.64 7.56
CA GLU A 113 -4.32 -11.82 8.28
C GLU A 113 -4.18 -10.48 7.59
N TYR A 114 -4.53 -9.41 8.29
CA TYR A 114 -4.50 -8.06 7.74
C TYR A 114 -3.49 -7.20 8.50
N TRP A 115 -2.86 -6.29 7.78
CA TRP A 115 -1.99 -5.27 8.36
C TRP A 115 -2.75 -3.95 8.45
N SER A 116 -2.87 -3.39 9.65
CA SER A 116 -3.48 -2.08 9.87
C SER A 116 -2.41 -0.99 9.84
N ILE A 117 -2.56 -0.04 8.93
CA ILE A 117 -1.81 1.21 8.94
C ILE A 117 -2.68 2.23 9.66
N VAL A 118 -2.68 2.15 11.00
CA VAL A 118 -3.67 2.80 11.88
C VAL A 118 -3.84 4.28 11.52
N ASN A 119 -2.73 4.99 11.37
CA ASN A 119 -2.72 6.44 11.11
C ASN A 119 -3.31 6.83 9.75
N LEU A 120 -3.31 5.92 8.77
CA LEU A 120 -3.89 6.14 7.44
C LEU A 120 -5.29 5.54 7.31
N GLY A 121 -5.82 4.89 8.34
CA GLY A 121 -7.14 4.24 8.31
C GLY A 121 -7.25 3.13 7.26
N LEU A 122 -6.13 2.48 6.93
CA LEU A 122 -6.05 1.46 5.88
C LEU A 122 -5.75 0.09 6.47
N PHE A 123 -6.30 -0.94 5.82
CA PHE A 123 -5.96 -2.33 6.06
C PHE A 123 -5.43 -2.96 4.77
N VAL A 124 -4.43 -3.84 4.89
CA VAL A 124 -3.81 -4.51 3.76
C VAL A 124 -3.88 -6.00 3.98
N ALA A 125 -4.50 -6.73 3.05
CA ALA A 125 -4.62 -8.17 3.18
C ALA A 125 -3.28 -8.88 2.89
N HIS A 126 -2.70 -9.51 3.91
CA HIS A 126 -1.57 -10.42 3.77
C HIS A 126 -2.07 -11.82 3.42
N GLU A 127 -2.91 -12.39 4.28
CA GLU A 127 -3.62 -13.65 4.05
C GLU A 127 -5.12 -13.44 3.86
N GLY A 128 -5.74 -14.30 3.05
CA GLY A 128 -7.18 -14.21 2.78
C GLY A 128 -7.60 -13.14 1.77
N LYS A 129 -6.65 -12.48 1.09
CA LYS A 129 -6.87 -11.41 0.08
C LYS A 129 -8.03 -11.58 -0.92
N HIS A 130 -8.30 -12.81 -1.37
CA HIS A 130 -9.41 -13.12 -2.31
C HIS A 130 -10.80 -12.94 -1.72
N ARG A 131 -10.95 -13.06 -0.39
CA ARG A 131 -12.24 -12.93 0.27
C ARG A 131 -12.69 -11.48 0.38
N VAL A 132 -11.77 -10.51 0.25
CA VAL A 132 -12.07 -9.08 0.35
C VAL A 132 -13.06 -8.65 -0.74
N ARG A 133 -12.78 -8.97 -2.01
CA ARG A 133 -13.68 -8.65 -3.13
C ARG A 133 -15.00 -9.41 -3.01
N LEU A 134 -14.94 -10.70 -2.71
CA LEU A 134 -16.13 -11.54 -2.51
C LEU A 134 -17.09 -10.96 -1.48
N LEU A 135 -16.59 -10.61 -0.29
CA LEU A 135 -17.40 -10.06 0.80
C LEU A 135 -17.93 -8.67 0.44
N ARG A 136 -17.09 -7.80 -0.14
CA ARG A 136 -17.49 -6.44 -0.55
C ARG A 136 -18.62 -6.47 -1.59
N GLU A 137 -18.47 -7.26 -2.64
CA GLU A 137 -19.49 -7.36 -3.71
C GLU A 137 -20.77 -8.07 -3.23
N SER A 138 -20.67 -8.90 -2.18
CA SER A 138 -21.82 -9.51 -1.50
C SER A 138 -22.53 -8.55 -0.52
N GLY A 139 -22.03 -7.31 -0.38
CA GLY A 139 -22.59 -6.31 0.54
C GLY A 139 -22.18 -6.48 2.00
N ASP A 140 -21.18 -7.31 2.31
CA ASP A 140 -20.71 -7.49 3.67
C ASP A 140 -19.78 -6.34 4.08
N ALA A 141 -20.20 -5.60 5.10
CA ALA A 141 -19.47 -4.44 5.60
C ALA A 141 -18.22 -4.81 6.42
N LEU A 142 -18.19 -5.99 7.04
CA LEU A 142 -17.17 -6.39 8.01
C LEU A 142 -16.54 -7.74 7.66
N ILE A 143 -15.24 -7.84 7.83
CA ILE A 143 -14.45 -9.05 7.55
C ILE A 143 -13.73 -9.50 8.83
N PRO A 144 -13.95 -10.74 9.30
CA PRO A 144 -13.16 -11.29 10.39
C PRO A 144 -11.71 -11.54 9.95
N ALA A 145 -10.75 -11.00 10.70
CA ALA A 145 -9.32 -11.19 10.44
C ALA A 145 -8.50 -11.08 11.73
N LEU A 146 -7.30 -11.68 11.69
CA LEU A 146 -6.23 -11.41 12.63
C LEU A 146 -5.49 -10.15 12.16
N VAL A 147 -5.58 -9.06 12.93
CA VAL A 147 -5.07 -7.75 12.53
C VAL A 147 -3.79 -7.42 13.27
N SER A 148 -2.71 -7.21 12.52
CA SER A 148 -1.43 -6.76 13.06
C SER A 148 -1.19 -5.30 12.68
N GLU A 149 -0.74 -4.49 13.64
CA GLU A 149 -0.48 -3.06 13.39
C GLU A 149 0.88 -2.88 12.70
N ILE A 150 0.94 -1.97 11.73
CA ILE A 150 2.18 -1.49 11.11
C ILE A 150 2.30 0.01 11.39
N GLY A 151 3.46 0.40 11.92
CA GLY A 151 3.77 1.80 12.20
C GLY A 151 3.81 2.65 10.93
N TYR A 152 3.34 3.89 11.06
CA TYR A 152 3.48 4.93 10.04
C TYR A 152 3.96 6.23 10.69
N PRO A 153 4.86 7.01 10.07
CA PRO A 153 5.35 8.24 10.69
C PRO A 153 4.23 9.26 10.93
N ASP A 154 4.42 10.09 11.96
CA ASP A 154 3.64 11.30 12.17
C ASP A 154 3.75 12.23 10.94
N PRO A 155 2.67 12.90 10.50
CA PRO A 155 2.71 13.70 9.29
C PRO A 155 3.69 14.87 9.36
N SER A 156 3.94 15.43 10.56
CA SER A 156 4.90 16.53 10.73
C SER A 156 6.35 16.14 10.44
N ARG A 157 6.65 14.83 10.47
CA ARG A 157 7.96 14.29 10.12
C ARG A 157 8.16 14.11 8.61
N ILE A 158 7.08 14.17 7.84
CA ILE A 158 7.09 13.95 6.39
C ILE A 158 6.93 15.30 5.70
N SER A 159 7.74 15.57 4.68
CA SER A 159 7.56 16.72 3.78
C SER A 159 7.36 16.24 2.35
N ARG A 160 6.41 16.87 1.64
CA ARG A 160 6.18 16.62 0.20
C ARG A 160 6.79 17.74 -0.62
N TYR A 161 7.45 17.37 -1.71
CA TYR A 161 8.04 18.31 -2.66
C TYR A 161 7.54 17.98 -4.06
N ALA A 162 7.09 18.99 -4.79
CA ALA A 162 6.77 18.84 -6.20
C ALA A 162 7.94 19.34 -7.06
N ALA A 163 8.37 18.53 -8.03
CA ALA A 163 9.28 18.99 -9.07
C ALA A 163 8.84 18.49 -10.45
N TYR A 164 9.23 19.19 -11.51
CA TYR A 164 8.97 18.77 -12.87
C TYR A 164 10.12 17.90 -13.38
N LEU A 165 9.83 16.64 -13.69
CA LEU A 165 10.75 15.74 -14.37
C LEU A 165 10.20 15.42 -15.76
N ALA A 166 10.93 15.81 -16.81
CA ALA A 166 10.51 15.63 -18.21
C ALA A 166 9.04 16.07 -18.44
N ASP A 167 8.75 17.31 -18.03
CA ASP A 167 7.44 17.96 -18.14
C ASP A 167 6.30 17.32 -17.33
N ARG A 168 6.62 16.40 -16.41
CA ARG A 168 5.65 15.82 -15.48
C ARG A 168 5.91 16.26 -14.07
N ARG A 169 4.87 16.81 -13.43
CA ARG A 169 4.87 17.05 -11.99
C ARG A 169 5.03 15.71 -11.26
N THR A 170 6.08 15.60 -10.47
CA THR A 170 6.45 14.43 -9.69
C THR A 170 6.52 14.83 -8.23
N LEU A 171 5.98 13.99 -7.34
CA LEU A 171 6.05 14.18 -5.91
C LEU A 171 7.18 13.34 -5.30
N PHE A 172 7.98 14.00 -4.47
CA PHE A 172 8.98 13.39 -3.62
C PHE A 172 8.56 13.57 -2.16
N TYR A 173 8.93 12.60 -1.33
CA TYR A 173 8.64 12.62 0.09
C TYR A 173 9.95 12.58 0.84
N VAL A 174 10.10 13.37 1.89
CA VAL A 174 11.29 13.33 2.75
C VAL A 174 10.86 13.13 4.19
N LEU A 175 11.44 12.13 4.86
CA LEU A 175 11.23 11.85 6.28
C LEU A 175 12.40 12.42 7.08
N ASP A 176 12.08 13.20 8.12
CA ASP A 176 13.03 13.83 9.06
C ASP A 176 14.14 14.64 8.38
N GLY A 177 13.86 15.23 7.22
CA GLY A 177 14.87 15.97 6.45
C GLY A 177 16.05 15.12 5.98
N ARG A 178 15.92 13.78 5.94
CA ARG A 178 17.03 12.87 5.65
C ARG A 178 16.67 11.80 4.64
N TRP A 179 15.57 11.10 4.83
CA TRP A 179 15.25 9.94 3.99
C TRP A 179 14.32 10.35 2.86
N MET A 180 14.80 10.33 1.62
CA MET A 180 13.97 10.62 0.45
C MET A 180 13.28 9.36 -0.04
N SER A 181 11.97 9.45 -0.28
CA SER A 181 11.19 8.46 -1.01
C SER A 181 10.61 9.01 -2.30
N TRP A 182 10.68 8.17 -3.34
CA TRP A 182 10.09 8.43 -4.65
C TRP A 182 9.18 7.25 -5.03
N PRO A 183 7.93 7.21 -4.50
CA PRO A 183 6.98 6.14 -4.79
C PRO A 183 6.43 6.23 -6.22
N ALA A 184 5.77 5.16 -6.66
CA ALA A 184 5.04 5.16 -7.93
C ALA A 184 3.95 6.25 -7.93
N PRO A 185 3.77 6.99 -9.03
CA PRO A 185 2.75 8.03 -9.12
C PRO A 185 1.34 7.46 -8.88
N CYS A 186 0.67 7.94 -7.84
CA CYS A 186 -0.71 7.55 -7.50
C CYS A 186 -1.43 8.74 -6.87
N ASP A 187 -2.40 9.31 -7.60
CA ASP A 187 -3.16 10.46 -7.13
C ASP A 187 -3.98 10.14 -5.88
N ALA A 188 -4.49 8.90 -5.77
CA ALA A 188 -5.22 8.44 -4.58
C ALA A 188 -4.34 8.46 -3.32
N VAL A 189 -3.05 8.10 -3.43
CA VAL A 189 -2.13 8.24 -2.29
C VAL A 189 -1.81 9.71 -2.01
N SER A 190 -1.65 10.53 -3.04
CA SER A 190 -1.41 11.97 -2.86
C SER A 190 -2.55 12.61 -2.05
N CYS A 191 -3.81 12.32 -2.42
CA CYS A 191 -4.99 12.74 -1.67
C CYS A 191 -5.06 12.16 -0.25
N LEU A 192 -4.62 10.92 -0.05
CA LEU A 192 -4.56 10.33 1.29
C LEU A 192 -3.56 11.06 2.19
N LEU A 193 -2.38 11.37 1.66
CA LEU A 193 -1.35 12.07 2.41
C LEU A 193 -1.69 13.55 2.62
N ASP A 194 -2.43 14.17 1.69
CA ASP A 194 -3.08 15.49 1.92
C ASP A 194 -4.03 15.41 3.11
N ALA A 195 -4.95 14.44 3.14
CA ALA A 195 -5.93 14.29 4.21
C ALA A 195 -5.31 13.92 5.56
N TYR A 196 -4.14 13.26 5.52
CA TYR A 196 -3.31 12.95 6.68
C TYR A 196 -2.43 14.13 7.12
N ASP A 197 -2.63 15.32 6.57
CA ASP A 197 -1.93 16.57 6.94
C ASP A 197 -0.41 16.56 6.67
N VAL A 198 0.06 15.74 5.73
CA VAL A 198 1.47 15.82 5.31
C VAL A 198 1.68 17.14 4.56
N PRO A 199 2.58 18.05 4.98
CA PRO A 199 2.75 19.34 4.33
C PRO A 199 3.31 19.20 2.90
N LEU A 200 2.81 20.03 1.98
CA LEU A 200 3.41 20.26 0.67
C LEU A 200 4.26 21.53 0.73
N ALA A 201 5.56 21.37 0.58
CA ALA A 201 6.50 22.47 0.45
C ALA A 201 6.58 22.95 -1.01
N ASN A 202 6.71 24.26 -1.19
CA ASN A 202 6.76 24.89 -2.51
C ASN A 202 8.11 24.66 -3.21
N ASP A 203 9.20 24.63 -2.42
CA ASP A 203 10.56 24.56 -2.94
C ASP A 203 11.34 23.40 -2.32
N TRP A 204 12.24 22.84 -3.11
CA TRP A 204 13.25 21.91 -2.60
C TRP A 204 14.24 22.68 -1.70
N PRO A 205 14.41 22.31 -0.43
CA PRO A 205 15.16 23.11 0.52
C PRO A 205 16.66 23.06 0.20
N ALA A 206 17.32 24.23 0.29
CA ALA A 206 18.77 24.36 0.07
C ALA A 206 19.62 23.59 1.10
N SER A 207 19.04 23.19 2.23
CA SER A 207 19.70 22.36 3.25
C SER A 207 19.80 20.89 2.84
N LEU A 208 19.07 20.44 1.83
CA LEU A 208 19.18 19.09 1.27
C LEU A 208 20.12 19.10 0.06
N PRO A 209 20.71 17.95 -0.31
CA PRO A 209 21.44 17.82 -1.57
C PRO A 209 20.58 18.29 -2.73
N ALA A 210 21.21 18.85 -3.77
CA ALA A 210 20.50 19.25 -4.99
C ALA A 210 19.65 18.07 -5.51
N LEU A 211 18.42 18.34 -5.93
CA LEU A 211 17.48 17.29 -6.35
C LEU A 211 18.08 16.35 -7.42
N GLY A 212 18.86 16.88 -8.36
CA GLY A 212 19.57 16.07 -9.36
C GLY A 212 20.55 15.05 -8.75
N VAL A 213 21.25 15.41 -7.67
CA VAL A 213 22.13 14.50 -6.93
C VAL A 213 21.33 13.43 -6.20
N ALA A 214 20.23 13.82 -5.55
CA ALA A 214 19.34 12.87 -4.86
C ALA A 214 18.71 11.86 -5.84
N LEU A 215 18.33 12.32 -7.04
CA LEU A 215 17.81 11.46 -8.11
C LEU A 215 18.89 10.53 -8.67
N ALA A 216 20.11 11.01 -8.87
CA ALA A 216 21.23 10.17 -9.30
C ALA A 216 21.54 9.08 -8.26
N ALA A 217 21.55 9.44 -6.97
CA ALA A 217 21.72 8.49 -5.88
C ALA A 217 20.60 7.43 -5.88
N PHE A 218 19.35 7.84 -6.10
CA PHE A 218 18.21 6.92 -6.24
C PHE A 218 18.39 5.95 -7.42
N SER A 219 18.74 6.44 -8.60
CA SER A 219 18.96 5.62 -9.80
C SER A 219 20.14 4.66 -9.63
N SER A 220 21.24 5.09 -9.00
CA SER A 220 22.40 4.23 -8.73
C SER A 220 22.10 3.08 -7.76
N THR A 221 21.17 3.27 -6.83
CA THR A 221 20.67 2.23 -5.94
C THR A 221 19.85 1.20 -6.73
N TYR A 222 19.19 1.63 -7.80
CA TYR A 222 18.42 0.76 -8.70
C TYR A 222 19.31 -0.07 -9.63
N GLU A 223 20.35 0.52 -10.23
CA GLU A 223 21.20 -0.14 -11.23
C GLU A 223 22.18 -1.18 -10.65
N ARG A 224 22.53 -1.09 -9.35
CA ARG A 224 23.47 -2.02 -8.69
C ARG A 224 22.90 -3.40 -8.36
N LEU A 225 21.71 -3.76 -8.88
CA LEU A 225 21.05 -5.02 -8.59
C LEU A 225 21.10 -6.00 -9.80
N PRO A 226 21.50 -7.26 -9.60
CA PRO A 226 21.58 -8.24 -10.70
C PRO A 226 20.20 -8.55 -11.29
N ALA A 227 20.10 -8.48 -12.63
CA ALA A 227 18.88 -8.65 -13.41
C ALA A 227 18.11 -9.97 -13.14
N GLN A 228 18.80 -11.03 -12.68
CA GLN A 228 18.19 -12.32 -12.35
C GLN A 228 17.27 -12.31 -11.11
N ARG A 229 17.20 -11.20 -10.36
CA ARG A 229 16.27 -11.01 -9.22
C ARG A 229 15.14 -10.01 -9.51
N ALA A 230 15.06 -9.48 -10.72
CA ALA A 230 14.06 -8.48 -11.09
C ALA A 230 12.62 -9.01 -11.01
N GLY A 231 12.41 -10.32 -11.26
CA GLY A 231 11.09 -10.96 -11.26
C GLY A 231 10.61 -11.55 -9.93
N GLN A 232 11.42 -11.57 -8.86
CA GLN A 232 11.05 -12.26 -7.59
C GLN A 232 11.36 -11.48 -6.30
N LEU A 233 11.82 -10.23 -6.38
CA LEU A 233 12.26 -9.47 -5.19
C LEU A 233 11.91 -7.98 -5.27
N ALA A 234 10.64 -7.63 -5.46
CA ALA A 234 10.13 -6.25 -5.48
C ALA A 234 10.22 -5.49 -4.14
N THR A 235 10.90 -6.03 -3.12
CA THR A 235 10.50 -5.80 -1.72
C THR A 235 11.56 -5.27 -0.76
N ARG A 236 12.78 -4.91 -1.20
CA ARG A 236 13.85 -4.60 -0.23
C ARG A 236 14.01 -3.13 0.19
N ASP A 237 14.53 -2.22 -0.63
CA ASP A 237 14.73 -0.82 -0.18
C ASP A 237 14.57 0.15 -1.36
N ARG A 238 13.69 -0.20 -2.30
CA ARG A 238 13.67 0.38 -3.66
C ARG A 238 13.21 1.83 -3.76
N CYS A 239 12.74 2.40 -2.65
CA CYS A 239 12.12 3.72 -2.60
C CYS A 239 12.72 4.61 -1.49
N LEU A 240 13.91 4.34 -0.96
CA LEU A 240 14.52 5.16 0.08
C LEU A 240 15.98 5.48 -0.22
N VAL A 241 16.34 6.76 -0.12
CA VAL A 241 17.72 7.27 -0.23
C VAL A 241 18.05 8.07 1.01
N ASP A 242 19.21 7.79 1.61
CA ASP A 242 19.77 8.65 2.67
C ASP A 242 20.38 9.89 2.04
N LEU A 243 19.72 11.04 2.16
CA LEU A 243 20.21 12.31 1.63
C LEU A 243 21.52 12.75 2.30
N ASN A 244 21.80 12.30 3.52
CA ASN A 244 23.07 12.62 4.18
C ASN A 244 24.25 11.82 3.61
N ALA A 245 23.99 10.71 2.91
CA ALA A 245 25.01 9.89 2.27
C ALA A 245 25.18 10.22 0.77
N CYS A 246 24.46 11.21 0.25
CA CYS A 246 24.56 11.66 -1.13
C CYS A 246 25.85 12.48 -1.33
N GLU A 247 26.95 11.81 -1.67
CA GLU A 247 28.14 12.45 -2.24
C GLU A 247 27.90 12.69 -3.74
N GLY A 248 28.11 13.92 -4.23
CA GLY A 248 27.65 14.32 -5.56
C GLY A 248 28.45 13.72 -6.73
N PRO A 249 27.79 13.09 -7.72
CA PRO A 249 28.28 13.06 -9.10
C PRO A 249 27.68 14.24 -9.91
N THR A 250 28.36 14.63 -10.99
CA THR A 250 27.93 15.71 -11.90
C THR A 250 26.63 15.37 -12.66
N PRO A 251 25.86 16.38 -13.13
CA PRO A 251 24.44 16.26 -13.50
C PRO A 251 24.08 15.42 -14.75
N HIS A 252 24.99 14.66 -15.34
CA HIS A 252 24.83 14.14 -16.71
C HIS A 252 24.49 12.66 -16.88
N GLU A 253 24.27 11.87 -15.82
CA GLU A 253 24.00 10.43 -15.96
C GLU A 253 22.69 9.95 -15.30
N VAL A 254 21.59 10.69 -15.47
CA VAL A 254 20.26 10.14 -15.15
C VAL A 254 19.76 9.34 -16.36
N ARG A 255 20.07 8.05 -16.42
CA ARG A 255 19.43 7.11 -17.36
C ARG A 255 17.97 6.86 -16.95
N SER A 256 17.17 6.49 -17.95
CA SER A 256 15.71 6.36 -17.93
C SER A 256 15.14 5.88 -16.58
N PRO A 257 14.21 6.61 -15.94
CA PRO A 257 13.66 6.23 -14.65
C PRO A 257 12.96 4.86 -14.66
N TRP A 258 13.16 4.07 -13.60
CA TRP A 258 12.50 2.78 -13.37
C TRP A 258 10.96 2.84 -13.44
N TRP A 259 10.36 3.99 -13.08
CA TRP A 259 8.92 4.19 -13.20
C TRP A 259 8.42 4.05 -14.64
N ARG A 260 9.26 4.18 -15.68
CA ARG A 260 8.82 3.93 -17.06
C ARG A 260 8.34 2.49 -17.25
N GLN A 261 8.90 1.52 -16.55
CA GLN A 261 8.44 0.12 -16.59
C GLN A 261 7.08 -0.03 -15.89
N ILE A 262 6.88 0.66 -14.76
CA ILE A 262 5.62 0.65 -14.01
C ILE A 262 4.53 1.44 -14.73
N ALA A 263 4.84 2.63 -15.24
CA ALA A 263 3.92 3.43 -16.04
C ALA A 263 3.58 2.76 -17.38
N HIS A 264 4.42 1.87 -17.90
CA HIS A 264 4.07 1.05 -19.05
C HIS A 264 3.10 -0.08 -18.66
N ALA A 265 3.28 -0.68 -17.48
CA ALA A 265 2.34 -1.63 -16.89
C ALA A 265 1.01 -0.98 -16.43
N MET A 266 1.00 0.31 -16.08
CA MET A 266 -0.21 1.06 -15.71
C MET A 266 -0.93 1.70 -16.91
N LYS A 267 -0.40 1.53 -18.13
CA LYS A 267 -0.97 2.06 -19.39
C LYS A 267 -1.46 0.98 -20.36
N GLY A 268 -1.21 -0.29 -20.04
CA GLY A 268 -1.76 -1.45 -20.74
C GLY A 268 -2.87 -2.06 -19.90
#